data_AF-I1JBD9-F1
#
_entry.id   AF-I1JBD9-F1
#
_cell.length_a   1.000
_cell.length_b   1.000
_cell.length_c   1.000
_cell.angle_alpha   90.00
_cell.angle_beta   90.00
_cell.angle_gamma   90.00
#
_symmetry.space_group_name_H-M   'P 1'
#
loop_
_entity.id
_entity.type
_entity.pdbx_description
1 polymer ?
#
loop_
_entity_poly.entity_id
_entity_poly.type
_entity_poly.pdbx_seq_one_letter_code
_entity_poly.pdbx_strand_id
1 'polypeptide(L)'
;MQYLVASGSSSFIEGYSYSLLRHSYPLPRIRKLSLLKPHCSQRQQSRRSLRTSWASVSLTLFGTGFLLGPLLDGLHSRVNLVVYESGSIDIGPLHTNIWVPFLLGLFYSSVGLLQLYLDEKVLNKVQEASLAKTIVSLMTWLGFTLACIVGLGCPLAEVPIMKLFHLWYYPQANIEIFGQGLVTWTLTCYFVYTPFLINLSRWLRTVYAPQTEDSA
;
A
#
# COMPACT_ATOMS: atom_id res chain seq x y z
N MET A 1 -53.45 7.77 52.03
CA MET A 1 -53.65 7.15 53.36
C MET A 1 -53.10 5.74 53.30
N GLN A 2 -52.14 5.45 54.17
CA GLN A 2 -51.49 4.14 54.32
C GLN A 2 -52.39 3.16 55.10
N TYR A 3 -51.91 1.90 55.15
CA TYR A 3 -52.32 0.75 55.99
C TYR A 3 -53.50 -0.04 55.41
N LEU A 4 -53.47 -1.38 55.26
CA LEU A 4 -53.11 -2.45 56.22
C LEU A 4 -52.78 -3.73 55.39
N VAL A 5 -51.64 -4.40 55.61
CA VAL A 5 -51.41 -5.59 56.47
C VAL A 5 -51.45 -6.92 55.71
N ALA A 6 -50.42 -7.71 56.02
CA ALA A 6 -50.07 -9.01 55.49
C ALA A 6 -50.64 -10.17 56.32
N SER A 7 -50.24 -11.39 55.92
CA SER A 7 -50.37 -12.70 56.60
C SER A 7 -51.66 -13.46 56.26
N GLY A 8 -51.70 -14.77 55.98
CA GLY A 8 -50.70 -15.83 55.99
C GLY A 8 -51.42 -17.20 55.98
N SER A 9 -50.84 -18.16 55.25
CA SER A 9 -50.81 -19.62 55.51
C SER A 9 -52.05 -20.55 55.36
N SER A 10 -51.83 -21.60 54.53
CA SER A 10 -52.30 -23.02 54.54
C SER A 10 -53.81 -23.35 54.55
N SER A 11 -54.36 -24.33 53.81
CA SER A 11 -53.93 -25.74 53.71
C SER A 11 -54.63 -26.49 52.55
N PHE A 12 -53.90 -27.45 51.97
CA PHE A 12 -54.26 -28.74 51.34
C PHE A 12 -55.72 -29.23 51.25
N ILE A 13 -56.10 -29.74 50.06
CA ILE A 13 -56.66 -31.09 49.72
C ILE A 13 -56.33 -31.34 48.23
N GLU A 14 -55.33 -32.14 47.86
CA GLU A 14 -55.31 -33.61 47.68
C GLU A 14 -56.17 -34.11 46.49
N GLY A 15 -55.51 -34.34 45.35
CA GLY A 15 -56.03 -35.06 44.20
C GLY A 15 -54.97 -36.05 43.71
N TYR A 16 -55.19 -37.33 43.99
CA TYR A 16 -54.34 -38.45 43.58
C TYR A 16 -54.31 -38.60 42.05
N SER A 17 -53.11 -38.74 41.48
CA SER A 17 -52.90 -39.36 40.17
C SER A 17 -51.50 -39.95 40.09
N TYR A 18 -51.44 -41.26 40.35
CA TYR A 18 -50.50 -42.29 39.86
C TYR A 18 -49.07 -41.86 39.51
N SER A 19 -48.17 -42.27 40.39
CA SER A 19 -46.75 -42.43 40.16
C SER A 19 -46.47 -43.58 39.19
N LEU A 20 -45.87 -43.27 38.04
CA LEU A 20 -45.04 -44.23 37.30
C LEU A 20 -43.63 -43.64 37.19
N LEU A 21 -42.77 -44.16 38.06
CA LEU A 21 -41.33 -43.91 38.11
C LEU A 21 -40.71 -44.21 36.75
N ARG A 22 -40.06 -43.23 36.12
CA ARG A 22 -39.03 -43.46 35.10
C ARG A 22 -37.83 -42.59 35.43
N HIS A 23 -36.79 -43.23 35.94
CA HIS A 23 -35.53 -42.59 36.32
C HIS A 23 -34.51 -42.76 35.18
N SER A 24 -33.80 -41.66 34.87
CA SER A 24 -32.51 -41.57 34.16
C SER A 24 -32.54 -41.81 32.64
N TYR A 25 -31.99 -41.00 31.73
CA TYR A 25 -30.85 -40.05 31.76
C TYR A 25 -31.08 -38.91 30.74
N PRO A 26 -30.49 -37.71 30.90
CA PRO A 26 -30.48 -36.70 29.84
C PRO A 26 -29.48 -37.09 28.73
N LEU A 27 -29.99 -37.29 27.52
CA LEU A 27 -29.20 -37.40 26.29
C LEU A 27 -28.36 -36.13 26.10
N PRO A 28 -27.06 -36.25 25.80
CA PRO A 28 -26.20 -35.09 25.60
C PRO A 28 -26.60 -34.37 24.32
N ARG A 29 -26.96 -33.10 24.48
CA ARG A 29 -27.06 -32.06 23.46
C ARG A 29 -25.87 -32.18 22.51
N ILE A 30 -26.13 -32.57 21.26
CA ILE A 30 -25.14 -32.52 20.18
C ILE A 30 -24.74 -31.05 20.02
N ARG A 31 -23.63 -30.68 20.67
CA ARG A 31 -22.92 -29.44 20.39
C ARG A 31 -22.61 -29.49 18.90
N LYS A 32 -23.09 -28.50 18.14
CA LYS A 32 -22.48 -28.14 16.86
C LYS A 32 -20.97 -28.14 17.10
N LEU A 33 -20.26 -29.08 16.50
CA LEU A 33 -18.82 -29.03 16.39
C LEU A 33 -18.56 -27.85 15.44
N SER A 34 -18.64 -26.62 15.96
CA SER A 34 -18.05 -25.48 15.28
C SER A 34 -16.57 -25.82 15.28
N LEU A 35 -16.11 -26.31 14.14
CA LEU A 35 -14.72 -26.50 13.81
C LEU A 35 -14.02 -25.22 14.23
N LEU A 36 -13.33 -25.24 15.37
CA LEU A 36 -12.46 -24.16 15.82
C LEU A 36 -11.37 -24.09 14.77
N LYS A 37 -11.62 -23.30 13.71
CA LYS A 37 -10.63 -23.00 12.69
C LYS A 37 -9.43 -22.47 13.45
N PRO A 38 -8.27 -23.14 13.43
CA PRO A 38 -7.17 -22.77 14.30
C PRO A 38 -6.77 -21.35 13.92
N HIS A 39 -6.87 -20.43 14.89
CA HIS A 39 -6.53 -19.01 14.74
C HIS A 39 -5.11 -18.83 14.14
N CYS A 40 -4.22 -19.80 14.38
CA CYS A 40 -2.89 -19.89 13.78
C CYS A 40 -2.91 -20.02 12.23
N SER A 41 -3.84 -20.82 11.67
CA SER A 41 -3.99 -20.98 10.21
C SER A 41 -4.51 -19.71 9.53
N GLN A 42 -5.44 -19.00 10.17
CA GLN A 42 -5.99 -17.74 9.66
C GLN A 42 -4.96 -16.60 9.70
N ARG A 43 -4.12 -16.55 10.75
CA ARG A 43 -2.99 -15.62 10.83
C ARG A 43 -1.92 -15.92 9.76
N GLN A 44 -1.62 -17.18 9.51
CA GLN A 44 -0.70 -17.58 8.44
C GLN A 44 -1.27 -17.28 7.04
N GLN A 45 -2.57 -17.52 6.82
CA GLN A 45 -3.26 -17.22 5.57
C GLN A 45 -3.33 -15.71 5.30
N SER A 46 -3.65 -14.90 6.32
CA SER A 46 -3.64 -13.43 6.23
C SER A 46 -2.23 -12.90 5.93
N ARG A 47 -1.18 -13.38 6.61
CA ARG A 47 0.21 -13.00 6.32
C ARG A 47 0.66 -13.40 4.92
N ARG A 48 0.27 -14.59 4.45
CA ARG A 48 0.60 -15.06 3.10
C ARG A 48 -0.11 -14.22 2.06
N SER A 49 -1.41 -13.95 2.23
CA SER A 49 -2.19 -13.06 1.37
C SER A 49 -1.62 -11.64 1.33
N LEU A 50 -1.18 -11.11 2.47
CA LEU A 50 -0.54 -9.81 2.54
C LEU A 50 0.79 -9.83 1.78
N ARG A 51 1.67 -10.80 2.03
CA ARG A 51 2.94 -10.93 1.28
C ARG A 51 2.72 -11.05 -0.22
N THR A 52 1.71 -11.80 -0.66
CA THR A 52 1.35 -11.92 -2.08
C THR A 52 0.81 -10.61 -2.65
N SER A 53 0.00 -9.85 -1.90
CA SER A 53 -0.46 -8.53 -2.33
C SER A 53 0.70 -7.53 -2.47
N TRP A 54 1.68 -7.53 -1.55
CA TRP A 54 2.87 -6.69 -1.63
C TRP A 54 3.75 -7.03 -2.82
N ALA A 55 3.93 -8.33 -3.11
CA ALA A 55 4.65 -8.78 -4.29
C ALA A 55 3.94 -8.35 -5.59
N SER A 56 2.61 -8.44 -5.62
CA SER A 56 1.79 -8.05 -6.79
C SER A 56 1.86 -6.54 -7.03
N VAL A 57 1.73 -5.73 -5.97
CA VAL A 57 1.90 -4.27 -6.04
C VAL A 57 3.30 -3.91 -6.52
N SER A 58 4.34 -4.52 -5.95
CA SER A 58 5.74 -4.30 -6.34
C SER A 58 5.97 -4.59 -7.83
N LEU A 59 5.51 -5.74 -8.30
CA LEU A 59 5.68 -6.17 -9.69
C LEU A 59 4.92 -5.25 -10.65
N THR A 60 3.71 -4.82 -10.26
CA THR A 60 2.90 -3.91 -11.07
C THR A 60 3.53 -2.52 -11.14
N LEU A 61 4.03 -1.99 -10.02
CA LEU A 61 4.77 -0.73 -9.99
C LEU A 61 6.04 -0.80 -10.83
N PHE A 62 6.80 -1.89 -10.68
CA PHE A 62 7.99 -2.12 -11.48
C PHE A 62 7.66 -2.17 -12.97
N GLY A 63 6.67 -2.98 -13.38
CA GLY A 63 6.24 -3.08 -14.77
C GLY A 63 5.72 -1.75 -15.32
N THR A 64 5.00 -0.98 -14.50
CA THR A 64 4.51 0.36 -14.88
C THR A 64 5.69 1.30 -15.14
N GLY A 65 6.67 1.37 -14.24
CA GLY A 65 7.87 2.19 -14.42
C GLY A 65 8.74 1.70 -15.58
N PHE A 66 8.85 0.38 -15.76
CA PHE A 66 9.64 -0.24 -16.83
C PHE A 66 9.07 0.07 -18.22
N LEU A 67 7.75 0.13 -18.37
CA LEU A 67 7.10 0.39 -19.66
C LEU A 67 6.81 1.87 -19.90
N LEU A 68 6.16 2.55 -18.95
CA LEU A 68 5.78 3.96 -19.11
C LEU A 68 6.97 4.89 -18.89
N GLY A 69 7.92 4.52 -18.04
CA GLY A 69 9.08 5.33 -17.74
C GLY A 69 9.90 5.69 -18.98
N PRO A 70 10.38 4.73 -19.79
CA PRO A 70 11.12 5.01 -21.02
C PRO A 70 10.37 5.86 -22.04
N LEU A 71 9.03 5.77 -22.06
CA LEU A 71 8.21 6.61 -22.94
C LEU A 71 8.21 8.07 -22.48
N LEU A 72 8.09 8.32 -21.17
CA LEU A 72 8.16 9.66 -20.59
C LEU A 72 9.58 10.23 -20.70
N ASP A 73 10.59 9.42 -20.37
CA ASP A 73 12.00 9.75 -20.47
C ASP A 73 12.41 10.10 -21.90
N GLY A 74 11.98 9.30 -22.88
CA GLY A 74 12.26 9.56 -24.29
C GLY A 74 11.65 10.85 -24.84
N LEU A 75 10.67 11.48 -24.16
CA LEU A 75 10.22 12.82 -24.53
C LEU A 75 11.31 13.86 -24.31
N HIS A 76 12.20 13.65 -23.33
CA HIS A 76 13.32 14.55 -23.08
C HIS A 76 14.28 14.61 -24.27
N SER A 77 14.50 13.49 -24.96
CA SER A 77 15.36 13.47 -26.15
C SER A 77 14.69 14.11 -27.37
N ARG A 78 13.35 14.05 -27.49
CA ARG A 78 12.61 14.72 -28.58
C ARG A 78 12.78 16.23 -28.58
N VAL A 79 12.83 16.84 -27.40
CA VAL A 79 13.02 18.29 -27.22
C VAL A 79 14.49 18.66 -26.98
N ASN A 80 15.42 17.72 -27.21
CA ASN A 80 16.86 17.89 -27.00
C ASN A 80 17.22 18.38 -25.58
N LEU A 81 16.43 17.97 -24.58
CA LEU A 81 16.71 18.25 -23.18
C LEU A 81 17.76 17.29 -22.61
N VAL A 82 17.71 16.03 -23.04
CA VAL A 82 18.67 14.99 -22.66
C VAL A 82 19.18 14.32 -23.93
N VAL A 83 20.49 14.14 -24.01
CA VAL A 83 21.14 13.40 -25.09
C VAL A 83 21.73 12.12 -24.50
N TYR A 84 21.29 10.97 -25.01
CA TYR A 84 21.80 9.66 -24.61
C TYR A 84 23.00 9.28 -25.47
N GLU A 85 24.05 8.78 -24.82
CA GLU A 85 25.28 8.34 -25.49
C GLU A 85 25.34 6.82 -25.57
N SER A 86 25.92 6.17 -24.57
CA SER A 86 26.24 4.74 -24.60
C SER A 86 25.02 3.85 -24.33
N GLY A 87 24.69 2.95 -25.26
CA GLY A 87 23.56 2.04 -25.09
C GLY A 87 22.19 2.70 -25.28
N SER A 88 22.14 3.74 -26.12
CA SER A 88 20.89 4.34 -26.55
C SER A 88 20.04 3.36 -27.39
N ILE A 89 18.73 3.45 -27.22
CA ILE A 89 17.73 2.65 -27.92
C ILE A 89 16.64 3.58 -28.44
N ASP A 90 16.21 3.29 -29.66
CA ASP A 90 15.19 4.05 -30.35
C ASP A 90 13.84 3.32 -30.23
N ILE A 91 12.89 3.95 -29.55
CA ILE A 91 11.51 3.49 -29.44
C ILE A 91 10.66 4.41 -30.34
N GLY A 92 10.66 4.12 -31.63
CA GLY A 92 10.08 5.02 -32.64
C GLY A 92 10.85 6.34 -32.67
N PRO A 93 10.20 7.51 -32.47
CA PRO A 93 10.90 8.80 -32.46
C PRO A 93 11.60 9.09 -31.12
N LEU A 94 11.37 8.29 -30.07
CA LEU A 94 11.87 8.52 -28.72
C LEU A 94 13.24 7.84 -28.55
N HIS A 95 14.25 8.59 -28.12
CA HIS A 95 15.57 8.04 -27.80
C HIS A 95 15.72 7.94 -26.28
N THR A 96 16.05 6.75 -25.77
CA THR A 96 16.30 6.48 -24.34
C THR A 96 17.49 5.52 -24.22
N ASN A 97 17.77 4.96 -23.04
CA ASN A 97 18.89 4.05 -22.78
C ASN A 97 18.41 2.66 -22.36
N ILE A 98 19.15 1.59 -22.69
CA ILE A 98 18.83 0.20 -22.28
C ILE A 98 18.66 0.03 -20.76
N TRP A 99 19.35 0.83 -19.95
CA TRP A 99 19.27 0.77 -18.49
C TRP A 99 18.10 1.55 -17.89
N VAL A 100 17.59 2.56 -18.61
CA VAL A 100 16.50 3.44 -18.13
C VAL A 100 15.23 2.67 -17.75
N PRO A 101 14.74 1.68 -18.54
CA PRO A 101 13.59 0.87 -18.13
C PRO A 101 13.78 0.20 -16.77
N PHE A 102 14.96 -0.35 -16.50
CA PHE A 102 15.25 -1.01 -15.21
C PHE A 102 15.35 -0.01 -14.06
N LEU A 103 16.01 1.13 -14.29
CA LEU A 103 16.15 2.20 -13.29
C LEU A 103 14.78 2.78 -12.92
N LEU A 104 13.92 3.07 -13.90
CA LEU A 104 12.57 3.60 -13.67
C LEU A 104 11.65 2.56 -13.03
N GLY A 105 11.72 1.29 -13.44
CA GLY A 105 10.98 0.20 -12.79
C GLY A 105 11.36 0.07 -11.31
N LEU A 106 12.66 0.05 -10.99
CA LEU A 106 13.15 0.00 -9.61
C LEU A 106 12.76 1.25 -8.82
N PHE A 107 12.83 2.43 -9.44
CA PHE A 107 12.39 3.69 -8.81
C PHE A 107 10.91 3.66 -8.44
N TYR A 108 10.03 3.25 -9.38
CA TYR A 108 8.59 3.17 -9.14
C TYR A 108 8.26 2.19 -8.01
N SER A 109 8.87 1.01 -8.05
CA SER A 109 8.68 -0.02 -7.03
C SER A 109 9.21 0.42 -5.66
N SER A 110 10.43 0.95 -5.59
CA SER A 110 11.05 1.36 -4.33
C SER A 110 10.30 2.50 -3.65
N VAL A 111 10.03 3.61 -4.33
CA VAL A 111 9.32 4.76 -3.76
C VAL A 111 7.88 4.40 -3.42
N GLY A 112 7.19 3.68 -4.32
CA GLY A 112 5.81 3.27 -4.10
C GLY A 112 5.65 2.33 -2.91
N LEU A 113 6.52 1.33 -2.76
CA LEU A 113 6.51 0.42 -1.61
C LEU A 113 6.98 1.10 -0.31
N LEU A 114 8.00 1.97 -0.39
CA LEU A 114 8.47 2.73 0.77
C LEU A 114 7.34 3.59 1.32
N GLN A 115 6.59 4.29 0.47
CA GLN A 115 5.43 5.05 0.92
C GLN A 115 4.38 4.14 1.57
N LEU A 116 4.01 3.02 0.95
CA LEU A 116 3.03 2.09 1.53
C LEU A 116 3.49 1.54 2.88
N TYR A 117 4.80 1.32 3.05
CA TYR A 117 5.39 0.87 4.29
C TYR A 117 5.27 1.95 5.36
N LEU A 118 5.62 3.19 5.03
CA LEU A 118 5.49 4.31 5.95
C LEU A 118 4.02 4.58 6.31
N ASP A 119 3.11 4.48 5.35
CA ASP A 119 1.66 4.55 5.56
C ASP A 119 1.21 3.44 6.54
N GLU A 120 1.64 2.18 6.36
CA GLU A 120 1.28 1.09 7.27
C GLU A 120 1.84 1.31 8.69
N LYS A 121 3.03 1.89 8.84
CA LYS A 121 3.64 2.14 10.16
C LYS A 121 3.05 3.34 10.89
N VAL A 122 2.67 4.39 10.15
CA VAL A 122 2.20 5.66 10.71
C VAL A 122 0.67 5.68 10.83
N LEU A 123 -0.07 5.24 9.80
CA LEU A 123 -1.55 5.29 9.79
C LEU A 123 -2.21 4.22 10.65
N ASN A 124 -1.61 3.02 10.81
CA ASN A 124 -2.13 2.03 11.76
C ASN A 124 -2.07 2.51 13.23
N LYS A 125 -1.34 3.58 13.53
CA LYS A 125 -1.36 4.24 14.84
C LYS A 125 -2.45 5.30 14.98
N VAL A 126 -3.07 5.74 13.88
CA VAL A 126 -4.02 6.86 13.82
C VAL A 126 -5.33 6.36 13.18
N GLN A 127 -6.03 5.48 13.88
CA GLN A 127 -7.28 4.89 13.39
C GLN A 127 -8.46 5.85 13.60
N GLU A 128 -8.85 6.58 12.56
CA GLU A 128 -10.22 7.07 12.30
C GLU A 128 -10.28 7.70 10.88
N ALA A 129 -10.85 6.95 9.94
CA ALA A 129 -10.84 7.26 8.51
C ALA A 129 -11.98 8.24 8.14
N SER A 130 -11.63 9.36 7.49
CA SER A 130 -12.56 10.17 6.71
C SER A 130 -11.91 10.58 5.38
N LEU A 131 -12.70 10.63 4.31
CA LEU A 131 -12.25 10.90 2.94
C LEU A 131 -11.54 12.26 2.82
N ALA A 132 -11.92 13.25 3.63
CA ALA A 132 -11.24 14.54 3.75
C ALA A 132 -9.81 14.42 4.30
N LYS A 133 -9.56 13.47 5.23
CA LYS A 133 -8.21 13.14 5.71
C LYS A 133 -7.39 12.39 4.66
N THR A 134 -8.00 11.71 3.69
CA THR A 134 -7.27 11.06 2.58
C THR A 134 -6.72 12.09 1.59
N ILE A 135 -7.46 13.17 1.33
CA ILE A 135 -6.99 14.32 0.52
C ILE A 135 -5.89 15.08 1.28
N VAL A 136 -6.06 15.31 2.59
CA VAL A 136 -5.00 15.85 3.47
C VAL A 136 -3.83 14.86 3.61
N SER A 137 -4.04 13.57 3.41
CA SER A 137 -3.01 12.52 3.48
C SER A 137 -2.13 12.45 2.24
N LEU A 138 -2.60 12.95 1.09
CA LEU A 138 -1.72 13.25 -0.03
C LEU A 138 -0.75 14.39 0.31
N MET A 139 -1.23 15.36 1.08
CA MET A 139 -0.45 16.42 1.75
C MET A 139 0.06 15.97 3.14
N THR A 140 0.13 14.68 3.44
CA THR A 140 0.77 14.26 4.69
C THR A 140 2.19 14.81 4.69
N TRP A 141 2.61 15.37 5.82
CA TRP A 141 4.01 15.73 6.04
C TRP A 141 4.97 14.63 5.57
N LEU A 142 4.55 13.37 5.71
CA LEU A 142 5.27 12.20 5.21
C LEU A 142 5.41 12.18 3.67
N GLY A 143 4.31 12.28 2.92
CA GLY A 143 4.36 12.30 1.45
C GLY A 143 5.11 13.51 0.90
N PHE A 144 4.94 14.68 1.54
CA PHE A 144 5.72 15.88 1.23
C PHE A 144 7.22 15.69 1.52
N THR A 145 7.56 15.15 2.69
CA THR A 145 8.97 14.88 3.06
C THR A 145 9.59 13.87 2.10
N LEU A 146 8.87 12.80 1.74
CA LEU A 146 9.35 11.83 0.77
C LEU A 146 9.55 12.49 -0.61
N ALA A 147 8.63 13.33 -1.06
CA ALA A 147 8.77 14.09 -2.30
C ALA A 147 9.97 15.05 -2.27
N CYS A 148 10.26 15.70 -1.14
CA CYS A 148 11.47 16.51 -0.97
C CYS A 148 12.75 15.66 -1.03
N ILE A 149 12.78 14.51 -0.34
CA ILE A 149 13.93 13.61 -0.34
C ILE A 149 14.17 13.06 -1.75
N VAL A 150 13.13 12.62 -2.45
CA VAL A 150 13.22 12.14 -3.84
C VAL A 150 13.60 13.27 -4.79
N GLY A 151 13.00 14.45 -4.63
CA GLY A 151 13.25 15.65 -5.41
C GLY A 151 14.70 16.14 -5.36
N LEU A 152 15.40 15.92 -4.25
CA LEU A 152 16.82 16.25 -4.09
C LEU A 152 17.73 15.06 -4.38
N GLY A 153 17.36 13.89 -3.88
CA GLY A 153 18.16 12.67 -3.94
C GLY A 153 18.29 12.10 -5.34
N CYS A 154 17.23 12.13 -6.16
CA CYS A 154 17.29 11.61 -7.52
C CYS A 154 18.20 12.44 -8.44
N PRO A 155 18.06 13.77 -8.53
CA PRO A 155 19.01 14.58 -9.30
C PRO A 155 20.45 14.43 -8.80
N LEU A 156 20.66 14.31 -7.49
CA LEU A 156 21.98 14.07 -6.93
C LEU A 156 22.55 12.69 -7.33
N ALA A 157 21.70 11.67 -7.42
CA ALA A 157 22.07 10.32 -7.87
C ALA A 157 22.31 10.25 -9.39
N GLU A 158 21.71 11.13 -10.19
CA GLU A 158 22.01 11.23 -11.63
C GLU A 158 23.45 11.67 -11.89
N VAL A 159 24.01 12.57 -11.08
CA VAL A 159 25.39 13.08 -11.26
C VAL A 159 26.44 11.97 -11.34
N PRO A 160 26.55 11.03 -10.37
CA PRO A 160 27.51 9.94 -10.46
C PRO A 160 27.17 8.97 -11.60
N ILE A 161 25.90 8.80 -11.97
CA ILE A 161 25.53 7.94 -13.10
C ILE A 161 26.07 8.51 -14.41
N MET A 162 25.86 9.81 -14.67
CA MET A 162 26.40 10.49 -15.85
C MET A 162 27.93 10.48 -15.85
N LYS A 163 28.55 10.74 -14.69
CA LYS A 163 30.01 10.84 -14.56
C LYS A 163 30.74 9.51 -14.71
N LEU A 164 30.17 8.41 -14.20
CA LEU A 164 30.83 7.10 -14.17
C LEU A 164 30.48 6.23 -15.37
N PHE A 165 29.23 6.32 -15.86
CA PHE A 165 28.74 5.43 -16.89
C PHE A 165 28.51 6.12 -18.25
N HIS A 166 28.61 7.45 -18.32
CA HIS A 166 28.45 8.21 -19.57
C HIS A 166 27.20 7.77 -20.36
N LEU A 167 26.08 7.61 -19.65
CA LEU A 167 24.83 7.11 -20.24
C LEU A 167 24.06 8.25 -20.94
N TRP A 168 24.09 9.45 -20.35
CA TRP A 168 23.46 10.65 -20.89
C TRP A 168 24.09 11.92 -20.31
N TYR A 169 23.80 13.05 -20.95
CA TYR A 169 24.11 14.38 -20.44
C TYR A 169 23.04 15.40 -20.84
N TYR A 170 23.02 16.54 -20.14
CA TYR A 170 22.11 17.65 -20.40
C TYR A 170 22.82 18.74 -21.24
N PRO A 171 22.50 18.92 -22.55
CA PRO A 171 23.13 19.94 -23.40
C PRO A 171 22.81 21.37 -22.96
N GLN A 172 21.68 21.59 -22.28
CA GLN A 172 21.21 22.90 -21.80
C GLN A 172 21.21 22.96 -20.26
N ALA A 173 22.25 22.39 -19.63
CA ALA A 173 22.44 22.47 -18.19
C ALA A 173 22.60 23.93 -17.73
N ASN A 174 22.01 24.25 -16.58
CA ASN A 174 22.06 25.59 -15.98
C ASN A 174 22.70 25.62 -14.59
N ILE A 175 22.98 24.46 -14.01
CA ILE A 175 23.79 24.32 -12.80
C ILE A 175 24.80 23.20 -13.00
N GLU A 176 25.98 23.34 -12.40
CA GLU A 176 27.03 22.33 -12.44
C GLU A 176 27.22 21.74 -11.04
N ILE A 177 27.17 20.42 -10.93
CA ILE A 177 27.34 19.70 -9.68
C ILE A 177 28.43 18.62 -9.92
N PHE A 178 29.53 18.69 -9.17
CA PHE A 178 30.69 17.78 -9.28
C PHE A 178 31.29 17.62 -10.70
N GLY A 179 31.25 18.67 -11.52
CA GLY A 179 31.76 18.63 -12.89
C GLY A 179 30.77 18.09 -13.92
N GLN A 180 29.49 17.96 -13.57
CA GLN A 180 28.42 17.53 -14.46
C GLN A 180 27.29 18.55 -14.47
N GLY A 181 26.82 18.88 -15.67
CA GLY A 181 25.70 19.79 -15.88
C GLY A 181 24.37 19.11 -15.54
N LEU A 182 23.56 19.80 -14.75
CA LEU A 182 22.17 19.46 -14.49
C LEU A 182 21.27 20.64 -14.83
N VAL A 183 20.00 20.30 -15.02
CA VAL A 183 18.93 21.26 -15.25
C VAL A 183 18.20 21.44 -13.92
N THR A 184 18.15 22.67 -13.39
CA THR A 184 17.57 22.96 -12.07
C THR A 184 16.13 22.47 -11.89
N TRP A 185 15.33 22.46 -12.97
CA TRP A 185 13.94 22.01 -12.90
C TRP A 185 13.79 20.48 -12.82
N THR A 186 14.86 19.70 -12.99
CA THR A 186 14.86 18.26 -12.72
C THR A 186 14.44 17.98 -11.27
N LEU A 187 14.85 18.82 -10.31
CA LEU A 187 14.41 18.74 -8.92
C LEU A 187 12.89 18.86 -8.79
N THR A 188 12.31 19.85 -9.48
CA THR A 188 10.86 20.07 -9.49
C THR A 188 10.12 18.89 -10.12
N CYS A 189 10.67 18.29 -11.18
CA CYS A 189 10.09 17.10 -11.79
C CYS A 189 9.99 15.94 -10.83
N TYR A 190 11.09 15.55 -10.17
CA TYR A 190 11.04 14.45 -9.19
C TYR A 190 10.12 14.77 -8.02
N PHE A 191 10.11 16.02 -7.56
CA PHE A 191 9.20 16.46 -6.50
C PHE A 191 7.72 16.29 -6.91
N VAL A 192 7.31 16.82 -8.06
CA VAL A 192 5.91 16.78 -8.54
C VAL A 192 5.49 15.38 -8.98
N TYR A 193 6.44 14.59 -9.50
CA TYR A 193 6.21 13.22 -9.93
C TYR A 193 5.92 12.28 -8.74
N THR A 194 6.53 12.54 -7.58
CA THR A 194 6.41 11.67 -6.40
C THR A 194 4.96 11.51 -5.89
N PRO A 195 4.16 12.58 -5.70
CA PRO A 195 2.74 12.47 -5.33
C PRO A 195 1.90 11.59 -6.27
N PHE A 196 2.18 11.62 -7.57
CA PHE A 196 1.51 10.76 -8.53
C PHE A 196 1.84 9.29 -8.28
N LEU A 197 3.11 8.97 -8.09
CA LEU A 197 3.56 7.61 -7.78
C LEU A 197 3.01 7.10 -6.43
N ILE A 198 2.93 7.97 -5.43
CA ILE A 198 2.30 7.68 -4.12
C ILE A 198 0.82 7.32 -4.30
N ASN A 199 0.09 8.09 -5.11
CA ASN A 199 -1.31 7.78 -5.40
C ASN A 199 -1.48 6.44 -6.12
N LEU A 200 -0.61 6.19 -7.11
CA LEU A 200 -0.62 4.94 -7.85
C LEU A 200 -0.38 3.75 -6.93
N SER A 201 0.59 3.82 -6.02
CA SER A 201 0.90 2.72 -5.09
C SER A 201 -0.26 2.46 -4.11
N ARG A 202 -0.89 3.52 -3.60
CA ARG A 202 -2.09 3.43 -2.74
C ARG A 202 -3.27 2.81 -3.47
N TRP A 203 -3.51 3.19 -4.72
CA TRP A 203 -4.56 2.60 -5.54
C TRP A 203 -4.27 1.12 -5.84
N LEU A 204 -3.05 0.76 -6.23
CA LEU A 204 -2.69 -0.65 -6.43
C LEU A 204 -2.86 -1.48 -5.15
N ARG A 205 -2.58 -0.89 -3.98
CA ARG A 205 -2.79 -1.53 -2.68
C ARG A 205 -4.26 -1.88 -2.43
N THR A 206 -5.21 -1.05 -2.88
CA THR A 206 -6.65 -1.36 -2.74
C THR A 206 -7.10 -2.43 -3.73
N VAL A 207 -6.56 -2.43 -4.95
CA VAL A 207 -6.86 -3.45 -5.97
C VAL A 207 -6.42 -4.85 -5.52
N TYR A 208 -5.24 -4.97 -4.91
CA TYR A 208 -4.70 -6.26 -4.44
C TYR A 208 -5.04 -6.56 -2.97
N ALA A 209 -5.92 -5.78 -2.33
CA ALA A 209 -6.34 -6.06 -0.96
C ALA A 209 -7.18 -7.35 -0.91
N PRO A 210 -6.95 -8.25 0.06
CA PRO A 210 -7.79 -9.43 0.21
C PRO A 210 -9.23 -9.03 0.54
N GLN A 211 -10.18 -9.54 -0.23
CA GLN A 211 -11.61 -9.45 0.08
C GLN A 211 -11.84 -10.20 1.40
N THR A 212 -12.23 -9.48 2.45
CA THR A 212 -12.82 -10.11 3.63
C THR A 212 -14.23 -10.52 3.23
N GLU A 213 -14.45 -11.80 2.96
CA GLU A 213 -15.80 -12.34 2.84
C GLU A 213 -16.50 -12.13 4.18
N ASP A 214 -17.31 -11.07 4.26
CA ASP A 214 -18.29 -10.92 5.32
C ASP A 214 -19.26 -12.10 5.19
N SER A 215 -19.04 -13.09 6.05
CA SER A 215 -19.89 -14.27 6.13
C SER A 215 -21.27 -13.82 6.60
N ALA A 216 -22.23 -13.81 5.66
CA ALA A 216 -23.67 -13.68 5.92
C ALA A 216 -24.21 -14.90 6.68
#